data_AF-A0A0U2V321-F1
#
_entry.id   AF-A0A0U2V321-F1
#
_cell.length_a   1.000
_cell.length_b   1.000
_cell.length_c   1.000
_cell.angle_alpha   90.00
_cell.angle_beta   90.00
_cell.angle_gamma   90.00
#
_symmetry.space_group_name_H-M   'P 1'
#
loop_
_entity.id
_entity.type
_entity.pdbx_description
1 polymer ?
#
loop_
_entity_poly.entity_id
_entity_poly.type
_entity_poly.pdbx_seq_one_letter_code
_entity_poly.pdbx_strand_id
1 'polypeptide(L)' 'GGRLDYTHTPSGSGAFIQADRTRNYGTDVAAGGKYNIYTSPKKDFGVDATAQYQRHFGGPGGAGRPDAGVFLNAHADI' A
#
# COMPACT_ATOMS: atom_id res chain seq x y z
N GLY A 1 5.33 15.50 -5.30
CA GLY A 1 5.03 14.48 -6.32
C GLY A 1 3.54 14.32 -6.40
N GLY A 2 3.06 13.12 -6.69
CA GLY A 2 1.63 12.83 -6.83
C GLY A 2 1.31 11.38 -6.46
N ARG A 3 0.07 11.18 -6.00
CA ARG A 3 -0.47 9.88 -5.62
C ARG A 3 -1.82 9.67 -6.30
N LEU A 4 -2.00 8.48 -6.84
CA LEU A 4 -3.26 7.99 -7.38
C LEU A 4 -3.78 6.89 -6.45
N ASP A 5 -4.96 7.12 -5.89
CA ASP A 5 -5.67 6.16 -5.04
C ASP A 5 -6.89 5.61 -5.79
N TYR A 6 -7.05 4.29 -5.74
CA TYR A 6 -8.23 3.58 -6.21
C TYR A 6 -8.85 2.82 -5.03
N THR A 7 -10.13 3.03 -4.78
CA THR A 7 -10.88 2.32 -3.74
C THR A 7 -12.12 1.70 -4.34
N HIS A 8 -12.25 0.38 -4.23
CA HIS A 8 -13.43 -0.37 -4.65
C HIS A 8 -14.34 -0.65 -3.45
N THR A 9 -15.20 0.32 -3.16
CA THR A 9 -16.13 0.36 -2.00
C THR A 9 -16.93 -0.93 -1.77
N PRO A 10 -17.47 -1.63 -2.79
CA PRO A 10 -18.24 -2.85 -2.58
C PRO A 10 -17.42 -4.02 -1.99
N SER A 11 -16.12 -4.04 -2.28
CA SER A 11 -15.23 -5.12 -1.84
C SER A 11 -14.28 -4.72 -0.72
N GLY A 12 -14.26 -3.45 -0.29
CA GLY A 12 -13.25 -2.93 0.64
C GLY A 12 -11.80 -2.93 0.11
N SER A 13 -11.59 -3.40 -1.12
CA SER A 13 -10.28 -3.44 -1.76
C SER A 13 -9.84 -2.05 -2.21
N GLY A 14 -8.54 -1.80 -2.20
CA GLY A 14 -7.98 -0.56 -2.69
C GLY A 14 -6.59 -0.77 -3.25
N ALA A 15 -6.15 0.12 -4.12
CA ALA A 15 -4.80 0.15 -4.66
C ALA A 15 -4.33 1.60 -4.71
N PHE A 16 -3.03 1.82 -4.56
CA PHE A 16 -2.44 3.13 -4.73
C PHE A 16 -1.11 3.03 -5.46
N ILE A 17 -0.79 4.09 -6.18
CA ILE A 17 0.52 4.31 -6.79
C ILE A 17 0.93 5.74 -6.48
N GLN A 18 2.16 5.92 -5.99
CA GLN A 18 2.72 7.19 -5.57
C GLN A 18 4.09 7.37 -6.20
N ALA A 19 4.37 8.60 -6.63
CA ALA A 19 5.69 9.01 -7.08
C ALA A 19 6.00 10.41 -6.53
N ASP A 20 7.03 10.50 -5.70
CA ASP A 20 7.51 11.74 -5.10
C ASP A 20 8.95 12.02 -5.52
N ARG A 21 9.12 13.04 -6.35
CA ARG A 21 10.44 13.50 -6.78
C ARG A 21 10.91 14.65 -5.89
N THR A 22 12.01 14.43 -5.18
CA THR A 22 12.69 15.44 -4.38
C THR A 22 13.92 15.94 -5.13
N ARG A 23 13.92 17.22 -5.51
CA ARG A 23 15.01 17.82 -6.31
C ARG A 23 16.34 17.67 -5.55
N ASN A 24 17.35 17.10 -6.23
CA ASN A 24 18.68 16.72 -5.69
C ASN A 24 18.72 15.55 -4.70
N TYR A 25 17.58 15.00 -4.29
CA TYR A 25 17.52 13.90 -3.32
C TYR A 25 17.01 12.59 -3.90
N GLY A 26 16.39 12.60 -5.09
CA GLY A 26 15.95 11.38 -5.78
C GLY A 26 14.45 11.35 -6.05
N THR A 27 13.94 10.17 -6.35
CA THR A 27 12.54 9.87 -6.64
C THR A 27 12.10 8.67 -5.81
N ASP A 28 11.14 8.87 -4.95
CA ASP A 28 10.46 7.83 -4.20
C ASP A 28 9.28 7.32 -5.04
N VAL A 29 9.21 6.02 -5.26
CA VAL A 29 8.02 5.38 -5.83
C VAL A 29 7.47 4.40 -4.81
N ALA A 30 6.16 4.40 -4.65
CA ALA A 30 5.46 3.42 -3.83
C ALA A 30 4.23 2.93 -4.58
N ALA A 31 3.92 1.66 -4.41
CA ALA A 31 2.70 1.06 -4.88
C ALA A 31 2.21 0.08 -3.81
N GLY A 32 0.91 0.02 -3.60
CA GLY A 32 0.36 -0.93 -2.65
C GLY A 32 -1.10 -1.16 -2.91
N GLY A 33 -1.63 -2.21 -2.32
CA GLY A 33 -3.03 -2.53 -2.39
C GLY A 33 -3.47 -3.30 -1.18
N LYS A 34 -4.74 -3.15 -0.85
CA LYS A 34 -5.45 -3.94 0.13
C LYS A 34 -6.56 -4.70 -0.55
N TYR A 35 -6.79 -5.92 -0.11
CA TYR A 35 -7.87 -6.77 -0.56
C TYR A 35 -8.58 -7.34 0.65
N ASN A 36 -9.89 -7.16 0.70
CA ASN A 36 -10.69 -7.76 1.75
C ASN A 36 -10.93 -9.23 1.39
N ILE A 37 -10.27 -10.14 2.08
CA ILE A 37 -10.41 -11.58 1.81
C ILE A 37 -11.76 -12.07 2.33
N TYR A 38 -12.13 -11.63 3.53
CA TYR A 38 -13.33 -12.10 4.19
C TYR A 38 -13.90 -11.05 5.12
N THR A 39 -15.22 -10.94 5.15
CA THR A 39 -15.94 -10.21 6.19
C THR A 39 -17.14 -11.04 6.60
N SER A 40 -17.31 -11.24 7.90
CA SER A 40 -18.46 -11.95 8.43
C SER A 40 -19.75 -11.19 8.05
N PRO A 41 -20.88 -11.88 7.87
CA PRO A 41 -22.15 -11.23 7.52
C PRO A 41 -22.60 -10.18 8.53
N LYS A 42 -22.19 -10.35 9.80
CA LYS A 42 -22.47 -9.46 10.92
C LYS A 42 -21.41 -8.36 11.10
N LYS A 43 -20.33 -8.38 10.29
CA LYS A 43 -19.19 -7.45 10.31
C LYS A 43 -18.37 -7.43 11.60
N ASP A 44 -18.55 -8.39 12.48
CA ASP A 44 -17.77 -8.53 13.73
C ASP A 44 -16.41 -9.21 13.51
N PHE A 45 -16.15 -9.76 12.32
CA PHE A 45 -14.86 -10.36 11.97
C PHE A 45 -14.51 -10.08 10.52
N GLY A 46 -13.28 -9.65 10.27
CA GLY A 46 -12.76 -9.38 8.93
C GLY A 46 -11.31 -9.82 8.78
N VAL A 47 -10.95 -10.20 7.56
CA VAL A 47 -9.58 -10.55 7.17
C VAL A 47 -9.23 -9.76 5.92
N ASP A 48 -8.16 -8.98 6.00
CA ASP A 48 -7.62 -8.20 4.90
C ASP A 48 -6.17 -8.59 4.59
N ALA A 49 -5.86 -8.64 3.30
CA ALA A 49 -4.51 -8.75 2.80
C ALA A 49 -4.04 -7.40 2.29
N THR A 50 -2.90 -6.94 2.78
CA THR A 50 -2.24 -5.73 2.30
C THR A 50 -0.90 -6.09 1.70
N ALA A 51 -0.65 -5.66 0.47
CA ALA A 51 0.65 -5.74 -0.17
C ALA A 51 1.16 -4.34 -0.44
N GLN A 52 2.44 -4.09 -0.19
CA GLN A 52 3.08 -2.81 -0.48
C GLN A 52 4.49 -3.02 -1.00
N TYR A 53 4.90 -2.11 -1.86
CA TYR A 53 6.22 -2.02 -2.45
C TYR A 53 6.61 -0.55 -2.50
N GLN A 54 7.81 -0.24 -2.04
CA GLN A 54 8.39 1.09 -2.12
C GLN A 54 9.85 1.00 -2.53
N ARG A 55 10.30 1.98 -3.32
CA ARG A 55 11.70 2.06 -3.72
C ARG A 55 12.10 3.51 -3.94
N HIS A 56 13.25 3.85 -3.40
CA HIS A 56 13.90 5.13 -3.64
C HIS A 56 14.89 5.02 -4.82
N PHE A 57 14.85 5.98 -5.74
CA PHE A 57 15.73 6.06 -6.90
C PHE A 57 16.48 7.39 -6.95
N GLY A 58 17.81 7.35 -6.87
CA GLY A 58 18.67 8.53 -7.02
C GLY A 58 19.09 9.16 -5.70
N GLY A 59 19.59 10.41 -5.74
CA GLY A 59 20.14 11.09 -4.57
C GLY A 59 21.63 10.78 -4.31
N PRO A 60 22.23 11.44 -3.31
CA PRO A 60 23.67 11.33 -3.02
C PRO A 60 24.15 9.92 -2.66
N GLY A 61 23.22 9.05 -2.24
CA GLY A 61 23.46 7.64 -1.88
C GLY A 61 23.08 6.62 -2.95
N GLY A 62 22.61 7.05 -4.13
CA GLY A 62 22.13 6.15 -5.18
C GLY A 62 20.77 5.51 -4.89
N ALA A 63 20.36 4.53 -5.71
CA ALA A 63 19.08 3.86 -5.54
C ALA A 63 19.03 3.09 -4.20
N GLY A 64 18.05 3.41 -3.37
CA GLY A 64 17.78 2.71 -2.12
C GLY A 64 17.35 1.26 -2.37
N ARG A 65 17.49 0.43 -1.34
CA ARG A 65 16.95 -0.94 -1.37
C ARG A 65 15.43 -0.89 -1.52
N PRO A 66 14.84 -1.73 -2.38
CA PRO A 66 13.40 -1.90 -2.40
C PRO A 66 12.94 -2.45 -1.05
N ASP A 67 11.85 -1.90 -0.53
CA ASP A 67 11.12 -2.46 0.60
C ASP A 67 9.79 -2.97 0.06
N ALA A 68 9.48 -4.23 0.37
CA ALA A 68 8.29 -4.91 -0.10
C ALA A 68 7.76 -5.80 1.02
N GLY A 69 6.45 -5.79 1.22
CA GLY A 69 5.81 -6.54 2.28
C GLY A 69 4.41 -6.97 1.90
N VAL A 70 4.04 -8.16 2.37
CA VAL A 70 2.66 -8.65 2.35
C VAL A 70 2.26 -8.93 3.79
N PHE A 71 1.11 -8.42 4.17
CA PHE A 71 0.56 -8.47 5.51
C PHE A 71 -0.84 -9.04 5.44
N LEU A 72 -1.17 -9.92 6.37
CA LEU A 72 -2.54 -10.36 6.61
C LEU A 72 -2.95 -9.76 7.95
N ASN A 73 -4.03 -8.98 7.97
CA ASN A 73 -4.63 -8.52 9.21
C ASN A 73 -5.95 -9.25 9.40
N ALA A 74 -6.16 -9.72 10.62
CA ALA A 74 -7.48 -10.15 11.09
C ALA A 74 -7.93 -9.12 12.13
N HIS A 75 -9.14 -8.62 11.98
CA HIS A 75 -9.74 -7.71 12.93
C HIS A 75 -11.08 -8.28 13.40
N ALA A 76 -11.35 -8.16 14.69
CA ALA A 76 -12.63 -8.51 15.29
C ALA A 76 -13.11 -7.30 16.09
N ASP A 77 -14.34 -6.88 15.83
CA ASP A 77 -15.00 -5.84 16.63
C ASP A 77 -15.68 -6.57 17.81
N ILE A 78 -15.25 -6.26 19.04
CA ILE A 78 -15.72 -6.90 20.29
C ILE A 78 -16.75 -6.00 20.96
#